data_AF-A0A7S0FW76-F1
#
_entry.id   AF-A0A7S0FW76-F1
#
_cell.length_a   1.000
_cell.length_b   1.000
_cell.length_c   1.000
_cell.angle_alpha   90.00
_cell.angle_beta   90.00
_cell.angle_gamma   90.00
#
_symmetry.space_group_name_H-M   'P 1'
#
loop_
_entity.id
_entity.type
_entity.pdbx_description
1 polymer ?
#
loop_
_entity_poly.entity_id
_entity_poly.type
_entity_poly.pdbx_seq_one_letter_code
_entity_poly.pdbx_strand_id
1 'polypeptide(L)'
;PTTLRTEWVIKACEAGKHVLAEKPFASVAAVEQMMAACKTHQLMDATHFVHSTRLAGLREAMSSAGPLRRVTASFSMPLVPRGRLAPNIRGDPSLEPHGALGDLGWYTIRAALWAFGWRLPDEVSCAAHDYQAGAIAELSGWASWTGGRVASFDASFHV
;
A
#
# COMPACT_ATOMS: atom_id res chain seq x y z
N PRO A 1 13.14 -6.70 -1.61
CA PRO A 1 12.06 -7.44 -2.29
C PRO A 1 10.95 -7.81 -1.32
N THR A 2 9.69 -7.69 -1.74
CA THR A 2 8.52 -8.10 -0.95
C THR A 2 8.55 -9.58 -0.58
N THR A 3 8.99 -10.44 -1.48
CA THR A 3 9.04 -11.90 -1.26
C THR A 3 10.03 -12.33 -0.17
N LEU A 4 11.09 -11.56 0.07
CA LEU A 4 12.10 -11.87 1.09
C LEU A 4 11.75 -11.29 2.46
N ARG A 5 10.77 -10.38 2.56
CA ARG A 5 10.64 -9.53 3.75
C ARG A 5 10.24 -10.31 5.00
N THR A 6 9.32 -11.26 4.86
CA THR A 6 8.83 -12.07 5.98
C THR A 6 9.97 -12.76 6.72
N GLU A 7 10.85 -13.44 5.98
CA GLU A 7 11.99 -14.18 6.55
C GLU A 7 12.92 -13.25 7.34
N TRP A 8 13.28 -12.10 6.76
CA TRP A 8 14.20 -11.16 7.40
C TRP A 8 13.61 -10.45 8.60
N VAL A 9 12.32 -10.11 8.57
CA VAL A 9 11.62 -9.52 9.72
C VAL A 9 11.59 -10.51 10.89
N ILE A 10 11.26 -11.78 10.62
CA ILE A 10 11.24 -12.82 11.65
C ILE A 10 12.63 -12.99 12.26
N LYS A 11 13.68 -13.16 11.44
CA LYS A 11 15.08 -13.27 11.91
C LYS A 11 15.52 -12.08 12.75
N ALA A 12 15.14 -10.86 12.35
CA ALA A 12 15.47 -9.66 13.11
C ALA A 12 14.75 -9.61 14.48
N CYS A 13 13.47 -10.00 14.52
CA CYS A 13 12.71 -10.06 15.76
C CYS A 13 13.21 -11.18 16.70
N GLU A 14 13.59 -12.35 16.17
CA GLU A 14 14.23 -13.44 16.93
C GLU A 14 15.60 -13.02 17.50
N ALA A 15 16.33 -12.16 16.79
CA ALA A 15 17.57 -11.55 17.25
C ALA A 15 17.36 -10.38 18.24
N GLY A 16 16.13 -10.16 18.70
CA GLY A 16 15.83 -9.15 19.72
C GLY A 16 15.82 -7.71 19.19
N LYS A 17 15.49 -7.49 17.91
CA LYS A 17 15.50 -6.16 17.28
C LYS A 17 14.09 -5.65 17.00
N HIS A 18 13.88 -4.34 17.22
CA HIS A 18 12.77 -3.63 16.59
C HIS A 18 13.01 -3.54 15.07
N VAL A 19 11.94 -3.58 14.28
CA VAL A 19 12.01 -3.66 12.83
C VAL A 19 11.16 -2.57 12.17
N LEU A 20 11.81 -1.75 11.35
CA LEU A 20 11.14 -0.93 10.35
C LEU A 20 11.25 -1.65 9.00
N ALA A 21 10.13 -2.16 8.50
CA ALA A 21 10.05 -2.99 7.31
C ALA A 21 9.53 -2.18 6.13
N GLU A 22 10.16 -2.28 4.96
CA GLU A 22 9.62 -1.63 3.76
C GLU A 22 8.22 -2.16 3.39
N LYS A 23 7.42 -1.31 2.74
CA LYS A 23 6.16 -1.72 2.11
C LYS A 23 6.44 -2.27 0.70
N PRO A 24 5.52 -3.03 0.07
CA PRO A 24 4.28 -3.61 0.59
C PRO A 24 4.48 -5.03 1.14
N PHE A 25 3.71 -5.50 2.12
CA PHE A 25 3.85 -6.89 2.59
C PHE A 25 3.31 -7.93 1.59
N ALA A 26 3.80 -9.17 1.69
CA ALA A 26 3.51 -10.24 0.73
C ALA A 26 2.05 -10.75 0.81
N SER A 27 1.47 -10.82 2.01
CA SER A 27 0.09 -11.25 2.23
C SER A 27 -0.33 -10.94 3.68
N VAL A 28 -1.62 -11.08 3.97
CA VAL A 28 -2.13 -11.01 5.37
C VAL A 28 -1.45 -12.07 6.24
N ALA A 29 -1.39 -13.32 5.77
CA ALA A 29 -0.74 -14.42 6.50
C ALA A 29 0.74 -14.12 6.80
N ALA A 30 1.48 -13.51 5.86
CA ALA A 30 2.85 -13.09 6.10
C ALA A 30 2.94 -12.03 7.20
N VAL A 31 2.03 -11.05 7.21
CA VAL A 31 1.98 -10.03 8.28
C VAL A 31 1.67 -10.66 9.62
N GLU A 32 0.72 -11.59 9.70
CA GLU A 32 0.39 -12.33 10.92
C GLU A 32 1.59 -13.13 11.45
N GLN A 33 2.35 -13.78 10.56
CA GLN A 33 3.59 -14.48 10.93
C GLN A 33 4.65 -13.53 11.50
N MET A 34 4.88 -12.39 10.84
CA MET A 34 5.83 -11.38 11.34
C MET A 34 5.39 -10.81 12.70
N MET A 35 4.11 -10.47 12.84
CA MET A 35 3.53 -10.01 14.11
C MET A 35 3.71 -11.03 15.24
N ALA A 36 3.52 -12.33 14.93
CA ALA A 36 3.70 -13.41 15.90
C ALA A 36 5.17 -13.62 16.33
N ALA A 37 6.14 -13.30 15.46
CA ALA A 37 7.57 -13.33 15.81
C ALA A 37 7.98 -12.10 16.63
N CYS A 38 7.37 -10.94 16.38
CA CYS A 38 7.73 -9.68 17.01
C CYS A 38 6.95 -9.39 18.32
N LYS A 39 6.52 -10.41 19.09
CA LYS A 39 5.64 -10.22 20.28
C LYS A 39 6.10 -9.15 21.28
N THR A 40 7.40 -9.06 21.53
CA THR A 40 8.00 -8.10 22.48
C THR A 40 8.76 -6.98 21.78
N HIS A 41 8.78 -6.97 20.45
CA HIS A 41 9.53 -6.02 19.62
C HIS A 41 8.56 -5.23 18.75
N GLN A 42 8.97 -4.05 18.30
CA GLN A 42 8.12 -3.25 17.42
C GLN A 42 8.33 -3.69 16.00
N LEU A 43 7.23 -3.84 15.26
CA LEU A 43 7.21 -3.94 13.82
C LEU A 43 6.42 -2.75 13.27
N MET A 44 7.04 -2.00 12.36
CA MET A 44 6.42 -0.86 11.70
C MET A 44 6.69 -0.96 10.20
N ASP A 45 5.70 -0.63 9.37
CA ASP A 45 5.94 -0.48 7.93
C ASP A 45 6.51 0.92 7.61
N ALA A 46 7.33 1.04 6.56
CA ALA A 46 8.02 2.27 6.21
C ALA A 46 7.16 3.29 5.42
N THR A 47 5.83 3.28 5.59
CA THR A 47 4.95 4.25 4.89
C THR A 47 5.13 5.66 5.44
N HIS A 48 6.06 6.41 4.87
CA HIS A 48 6.50 7.70 5.40
C HIS A 48 5.38 8.75 5.58
N PHE A 49 4.42 8.85 4.67
CA PHE A 49 3.47 9.99 4.67
C PHE A 49 2.55 10.01 5.90
N VAL A 50 2.30 8.85 6.54
CA VAL A 50 1.42 8.78 7.71
C VAL A 50 2.00 9.49 8.95
N HIS A 51 3.29 9.81 8.92
CA HIS A 51 3.99 10.54 9.97
C HIS A 51 4.06 12.05 9.71
N SER A 52 3.57 12.53 8.57
CA SER A 52 3.62 13.94 8.25
C SER A 52 2.66 14.74 9.12
N THR A 53 3.15 15.84 9.72
CA THR A 53 2.33 16.81 10.47
C THR A 53 1.17 17.38 9.65
N ARG A 54 1.28 17.36 8.31
CA ARG A 54 0.20 17.77 7.39
C ARG A 54 -1.11 16.99 7.62
N LEU A 55 -1.03 15.73 8.07
CA LEU A 55 -2.23 14.90 8.23
C LEU A 55 -3.11 15.39 9.38
N ALA A 56 -2.54 16.00 10.42
CA ALA A 56 -3.34 16.59 11.49
C ALA A 56 -4.20 17.75 10.94
N GLY A 57 -3.60 18.66 10.18
CA GLY A 57 -4.32 19.77 9.54
C GLY A 57 -5.35 19.29 8.51
N LEU A 58 -5.04 18.25 7.72
CA LEU A 58 -6.02 17.68 6.80
C LEU A 58 -7.22 17.05 7.53
N ARG A 59 -6.99 16.40 8.68
CA ARG A 59 -8.08 15.84 9.50
C ARG A 59 -9.01 16.94 10.00
N GLU A 60 -8.44 18.02 10.52
CA GLU A 60 -9.19 19.19 10.98
C GLU A 60 -10.01 19.81 9.85
N ALA A 61 -9.37 20.08 8.70
CA ALA A 61 -10.04 20.63 7.52
C ALA A 61 -11.20 19.74 7.05
N MET A 62 -11.00 18.42 6.96
CA MET A 62 -12.05 17.48 6.59
C MET A 62 -13.22 17.49 7.59
N SER A 63 -12.93 17.57 8.90
CA SER A 63 -13.99 17.58 9.92
C SER A 63 -14.87 18.83 9.84
N SER A 64 -14.31 19.96 9.38
CA SER A 64 -15.05 21.21 9.19
C SER A 64 -15.94 21.22 7.95
N ALA A 65 -15.65 20.36 6.97
CA ALA A 65 -16.37 20.27 5.69
C ALA A 65 -17.64 19.39 5.76
N GLY A 66 -17.97 18.83 6.93
CA GLY A 66 -19.09 17.90 7.12
C GLY A 66 -18.73 16.43 6.85
N PRO A 67 -19.74 15.54 6.74
CA PRO A 67 -19.49 14.10 6.62
C PRO A 67 -18.78 13.72 5.31
N LEU A 68 -17.58 13.13 5.41
CA LEU A 68 -16.82 12.65 4.26
C LEU A 68 -17.57 11.52 3.54
N ARG A 69 -17.83 11.71 2.23
CA ARG A 69 -18.55 10.74 1.37
C ARG A 69 -17.66 10.05 0.35
N ARG A 70 -16.71 10.76 -0.24
CA ARG A 70 -15.87 10.25 -1.32
C ARG A 70 -14.40 10.58 -1.11
N VAL A 71 -13.53 9.61 -1.42
CA VAL A 71 -12.09 9.80 -1.53
C VAL A 71 -11.66 9.40 -2.95
N THR A 72 -10.81 10.21 -3.57
CA THR A 72 -10.13 9.84 -4.82
C THR A 72 -8.63 9.96 -4.56
N ALA A 73 -7.88 8.89 -4.80
CA ALA A 73 -6.43 8.88 -4.58
C ALA A 73 -5.72 8.24 -5.77
N SER A 74 -4.83 8.99 -6.40
CA SER A 74 -4.03 8.54 -7.54
C SER A 74 -2.56 8.62 -7.18
N PHE A 75 -1.77 7.64 -7.61
CA PHE A 75 -0.31 7.76 -7.56
C PHE A 75 0.33 7.08 -8.77
N SER A 76 0.81 7.91 -9.69
CA SER A 76 1.53 7.47 -10.89
C SER A 76 2.94 8.05 -10.90
N MET A 77 3.91 7.24 -11.34
CA MET A 77 5.31 7.64 -11.43
C MET A 77 5.99 6.96 -12.62
N PRO A 78 6.72 7.70 -13.47
CA PRO A 78 7.46 7.12 -14.58
C PRO A 78 8.76 6.48 -14.06
N LEU A 79 8.64 5.31 -13.44
CA LEU A 79 9.74 4.61 -12.76
C LEU A 79 10.90 4.26 -13.71
N VAL A 80 10.56 3.96 -14.96
CA VAL A 80 11.47 3.61 -16.04
C VAL A 80 10.92 4.16 -17.36
N PRO A 81 11.76 4.35 -18.39
CA PRO A 81 11.25 4.55 -19.74
C PRO A 81 10.23 3.47 -20.11
N ARG A 82 9.18 3.86 -20.83
CA ARG A 82 8.08 2.97 -21.23
C ARG A 82 8.63 1.69 -21.86
N GLY A 83 8.13 0.53 -21.40
CA GLY A 83 8.57 -0.78 -21.88
C GLY A 83 9.90 -1.27 -21.32
N ARG A 84 10.51 -0.60 -20.33
CA ARG A 84 11.76 -1.03 -19.67
C ARG A 84 11.59 -1.34 -18.18
N LEU A 85 10.47 -1.94 -17.79
CA LEU A 85 10.21 -2.28 -16.38
C LEU A 85 11.05 -3.46 -15.89
N ALA A 86 11.34 -4.43 -16.76
CA ALA A 86 12.10 -5.64 -16.45
C ALA A 86 13.41 -5.47 -15.66
N PRO A 87 14.30 -4.48 -15.91
CA PRO A 87 15.50 -4.27 -15.11
C PRO A 87 15.24 -3.77 -13.68
N ASN A 88 14.04 -3.30 -13.36
CA ASN A 88 13.65 -2.92 -12.00
C ASN A 88 13.02 -4.13 -11.28
N ILE A 89 13.31 -4.32 -9.99
CA ILE A 89 12.70 -5.41 -9.21
C ILE A 89 11.16 -5.38 -9.23
N ARG A 90 10.55 -4.21 -9.43
CA ARG A 90 9.08 -4.04 -9.53
C ARG A 90 8.49 -4.62 -10.82
N GLY A 91 9.33 -4.89 -11.82
CA GLY A 91 8.98 -5.62 -13.04
C GLY A 91 9.17 -7.12 -12.95
N ASP A 92 9.66 -7.64 -11.82
CA ASP A 92 9.88 -9.06 -11.59
C ASP A 92 8.89 -9.58 -10.54
N PRO A 93 7.82 -10.29 -10.95
CA PRO A 93 6.84 -10.86 -10.02
C PRO A 93 7.41 -11.84 -8.99
N SER A 94 8.60 -12.42 -9.23
CA SER A 94 9.27 -13.29 -8.25
C SER A 94 9.89 -12.50 -7.09
N LEU A 95 10.09 -11.19 -7.25
CA LEU A 95 10.61 -10.27 -6.23
C LEU A 95 9.51 -9.35 -5.68
N GLU A 96 8.67 -8.82 -6.55
CA GLU A 96 7.59 -7.87 -6.26
C GLU A 96 6.27 -8.32 -6.90
N PRO A 97 5.56 -9.32 -6.30
CA PRO A 97 4.39 -9.98 -6.91
C PRO A 97 3.18 -9.06 -7.13
N HIS A 98 3.20 -7.87 -6.53
CA HIS A 98 2.08 -6.93 -6.55
C HIS A 98 2.26 -5.76 -7.53
N GLY A 99 3.42 -5.64 -8.20
CA GLY A 99 3.70 -4.56 -9.16
C GLY A 99 3.29 -3.17 -8.66
N ALA A 100 2.61 -2.40 -9.52
CA ALA A 100 2.12 -1.05 -9.22
C ALA A 100 1.09 -1.03 -8.09
N LEU A 101 0.29 -2.08 -7.91
CA LEU A 101 -0.68 -2.16 -6.80
C LEU A 101 0.04 -2.15 -5.45
N GLY A 102 1.08 -2.96 -5.32
CA GLY A 102 1.85 -3.02 -4.09
C GLY A 102 2.75 -1.81 -3.89
N ASP A 103 3.37 -1.29 -4.95
CA ASP A 103 4.31 -0.20 -4.77
C ASP A 103 3.62 1.16 -4.59
N LEU A 104 2.71 1.51 -5.49
CA LEU A 104 2.06 2.83 -5.55
C LEU A 104 0.64 2.76 -5.00
N GLY A 105 -0.12 1.73 -5.35
CA GLY A 105 -1.47 1.49 -4.84
C GLY A 105 -1.53 1.36 -3.32
N TRP A 106 -0.46 0.90 -2.68
CA TRP A 106 -0.32 0.90 -1.23
C TRP A 106 -0.58 2.28 -0.62
N TYR A 107 -0.07 3.34 -1.24
CA TYR A 107 -0.25 4.72 -0.75
C TYR A 107 -1.69 5.20 -0.93
N THR A 108 -2.29 4.93 -2.08
CA THR A 108 -3.66 5.39 -2.40
C THR A 108 -4.69 4.69 -1.54
N ILE A 109 -4.53 3.38 -1.32
CA ILE A 109 -5.35 2.60 -0.40
C ILE A 109 -5.12 3.06 1.06
N ARG A 110 -3.86 3.29 1.48
CA ARG A 110 -3.56 3.82 2.82
C ARG A 110 -4.20 5.18 3.06
N ALA A 111 -4.19 6.06 2.07
CA ALA A 111 -4.82 7.38 2.15
C ALA A 111 -6.34 7.28 2.30
N ALA A 112 -7.00 6.39 1.53
CA ALA A 112 -8.44 6.13 1.66
C ALA A 112 -8.81 5.57 3.04
N LEU A 113 -8.06 4.57 3.52
CA LEU A 113 -8.26 4.01 4.87
C LEU A 113 -8.05 5.09 5.94
N TRP A 114 -6.97 5.88 5.85
CA TRP A 114 -6.71 6.97 6.78
C TRP A 114 -7.87 7.99 6.79
N ALA A 115 -8.38 8.38 5.63
CA ALA A 115 -9.46 9.35 5.50
C ALA A 115 -10.78 8.83 6.12
N PHE A 116 -11.07 7.53 5.98
CA PHE A 116 -12.23 6.87 6.59
C PHE A 116 -12.00 6.31 8.00
N GLY A 117 -10.91 6.74 8.66
CA GLY A 117 -10.64 6.43 10.07
C GLY A 117 -10.23 4.98 10.30
N TRP A 118 -9.42 4.43 9.40
CA TRP A 118 -8.87 3.07 9.43
C TRP A 118 -9.90 1.95 9.35
N ARG A 119 -11.16 2.26 9.07
CA ARG A 119 -12.20 1.26 8.82
C ARG A 119 -11.93 0.55 7.50
N LEU A 120 -11.93 -0.77 7.53
CA LEU A 120 -11.88 -1.58 6.31
C LEU A 120 -13.15 -1.38 5.48
N PRO A 121 -13.04 -1.40 4.14
CA PRO A 121 -14.21 -1.39 3.26
C PRO A 121 -14.97 -2.71 3.36
N ASP A 122 -16.26 -2.65 3.01
CA ASP A 122 -17.13 -3.84 2.91
C ASP A 122 -16.93 -4.55 1.56
N GLU A 123 -16.63 -3.78 0.51
CA GLU A 123 -16.38 -4.30 -0.84
C GLU A 123 -15.23 -3.57 -1.51
N VAL A 124 -14.43 -4.30 -2.28
CA VAL A 124 -13.36 -3.76 -3.12
C VAL A 124 -13.43 -4.42 -4.49
N SER A 125 -13.33 -3.62 -5.54
CA SER A 125 -13.22 -4.11 -6.92
C SER A 125 -12.10 -3.36 -7.63
N CYS A 126 -11.32 -4.07 -8.44
CA CYS A 126 -10.21 -3.47 -9.18
C CYS A 126 -9.98 -4.18 -10.52
N ALA A 127 -9.39 -3.45 -11.46
CA ALA A 127 -8.92 -3.98 -12.73
C ALA A 127 -7.48 -3.53 -12.97
N ALA A 128 -6.65 -4.46 -13.42
CA ALA A 128 -5.35 -4.14 -14.01
C ALA A 128 -5.56 -3.79 -15.48
N HIS A 129 -4.98 -2.68 -15.92
CA HIS A 129 -5.10 -2.15 -17.29
C HIS A 129 -3.88 -2.46 -18.15
N ASP A 130 -2.70 -2.60 -17.51
CA ASP A 130 -1.45 -2.93 -18.18
C ASP A 130 -0.61 -3.91 -17.37
N TYR A 131 0.05 -4.84 -18.07
CA TYR A 131 1.02 -5.78 -17.53
C TYR A 131 2.33 -5.68 -18.30
N GLN A 132 3.45 -5.53 -17.61
CA GLN A 132 4.79 -5.52 -18.22
C GLN A 132 5.68 -6.52 -17.52
N ALA A 133 6.29 -7.42 -18.31
CA ALA A 133 7.10 -8.53 -17.80
C ALA A 133 6.35 -9.39 -16.75
N GLY A 134 5.02 -9.47 -16.85
CA GLY A 134 4.16 -10.21 -15.91
C GLY A 134 3.79 -9.44 -14.63
N ALA A 135 4.36 -8.26 -14.38
CA ALA A 135 3.99 -7.40 -13.28
C ALA A 135 2.84 -6.45 -13.68
N ILE A 136 1.93 -6.15 -12.75
CA ILE A 136 0.91 -5.11 -12.94
C ILE A 136 1.62 -3.77 -13.10
N ALA A 137 1.50 -3.14 -14.25
CA ALA A 137 2.10 -1.83 -14.55
C ALA A 137 1.10 -0.69 -14.32
N GLU A 138 -0.19 -0.95 -14.50
CA GLU A 138 -1.26 0.03 -14.29
C GLU A 138 -2.53 -0.65 -13.79
N LEU A 139 -3.22 0.00 -12.84
CA LEU A 139 -4.51 -0.45 -12.34
C LEU A 139 -5.39 0.71 -11.87
N SER A 140 -6.68 0.44 -11.77
CA SER A 140 -7.60 1.25 -10.97
C SER A 140 -8.63 0.38 -10.27
N GLY A 141 -9.25 0.94 -9.23
CA GLY A 141 -10.25 0.26 -8.44
C GLY A 141 -11.08 1.20 -7.59
N TRP A 142 -12.05 0.61 -6.91
CA TRP A 142 -12.89 1.30 -5.96
C TRP A 142 -13.16 0.41 -4.74
N ALA A 143 -13.49 1.08 -3.64
CA ALA A 143 -13.88 0.45 -2.39
C ALA A 143 -15.13 1.15 -1.84
N SER A 144 -16.04 0.40 -1.22
CA SER A 144 -17.25 0.96 -0.60
C SER A 144 -17.36 0.58 0.88
N TRP A 145 -18.05 1.44 1.63
CA TRP A 145 -18.39 1.23 3.03
C TRP A 145 -19.88 1.49 3.24
N THR A 146 -20.42 0.81 4.23
CA THR A 146 -21.74 1.00 4.77
C THR A 146 -21.98 2.48 5.10
N GLY A 147 -23.16 2.96 4.71
CA GLY A 147 -23.52 4.38 4.75
C GLY A 147 -23.13 5.18 3.51
N GLY A 148 -22.83 4.51 2.38
CA GLY A 148 -22.65 5.13 1.08
C GLY A 148 -21.32 5.88 0.91
N ARG A 149 -20.30 5.50 1.68
CA ARG A 149 -18.94 6.06 1.54
C ARG A 149 -18.19 5.26 0.49
N VAL A 150 -17.45 5.94 -0.39
CA VAL A 150 -16.73 5.32 -1.51
C VAL A 150 -15.33 5.89 -1.64
N ALA A 151 -14.36 5.06 -2.00
CA ALA A 151 -13.04 5.48 -2.45
C ALA A 151 -12.79 4.98 -3.87
N SER A 152 -12.21 5.80 -4.74
CA SER A 152 -11.57 5.34 -5.98
C SER A 152 -10.06 5.51 -5.87
N PHE A 153 -9.32 4.52 -6.34
CA PHE A 153 -7.87 4.53 -6.33
C PHE A 153 -7.29 4.06 -7.66
N ASP A 154 -6.14 4.61 -8.04
CA ASP A 154 -5.39 4.20 -9.22
C ASP A 154 -3.88 4.32 -8.99
N ALA A 155 -3.13 3.54 -9.75
CA ALA A 155 -1.69 3.46 -9.66
C ALA A 155 -1.09 3.06 -11.00
N SER A 156 -0.02 3.75 -11.43
CA SER A 156 0.67 3.46 -12.69
C SER A 156 2.18 3.69 -12.61
N PHE A 157 2.96 2.81 -13.26
CA PHE A 157 4.38 3.04 -13.53
C PHE A 157 4.63 3.92 -14.77
N HIS A 158 3.57 4.49 -15.34
CA HIS A 158 3.60 5.44 -16.45
C HIS A 158 2.77 6.69 -16.11
N VAL A 159 3.01 7.79 -16.83
CA VAL A 159 2.23 9.05 -16.72
C VAL A 159 1.48 9.26 -18.02
#